data_AF-A0A924NGP4-F1
#
_entry.id   AF-A0A924NGP4-F1
#
_cell.length_a   1.000
_cell.length_b   1.000
_cell.length_c   1.000
_cell.angle_alpha   90.00
_cell.angle_beta   90.00
_cell.angle_gamma   90.00
#
_symmetry.space_group_name_H-M   'P 1'
#
loop_
_entity.id
_entity.type
_entity.pdbx_description
1 polymer ?
#
loop_
_entity_poly.entity_id
_entity_poly.type
_entity_poly.pdbx_seq_one_letter_code
_entity_poly.pdbx_strand_id
1 'polypeptide(L)'
;MLELFGLLGALLAGLAVDSFIGNMTDKADASDDDAAPEAAGNSDATGTGANILDWLAADGDKDGDAYDADRIGHAHPDPVPASSDIVQDPDAELILQGQDADEILSGQGGDDTLIGGAGDDQLMGRGGDDAVLGGEGDDLAHGGAGADTLQGGAGNDLLTGEDGDDKLVGGAGADTLLGHEGADSLFGGAGSDTLIGGNGNDGLIGGDGDDWLAGGSGDDSLTGDLGSDTLDGGAGNDVLDGRNVQSAFPEMDFMN
;
A
#
# COMPACT_ATOMS: atom_id res chain seq x y z
N MET A 1 43.93 -34.47 14.77
CA MET A 1 45.13 -33.79 14.23
C MET A 1 44.80 -33.29 12.84
N LEU A 2 44.46 -32.01 12.71
CA LEU A 2 44.86 -31.17 11.58
C LEU A 2 44.54 -29.73 11.98
N GLU A 3 45.59 -28.99 12.31
CA GLU A 3 45.60 -27.54 12.39
C GLU A 3 45.77 -26.97 10.98
N LEU A 4 45.12 -25.85 10.64
CA LEU A 4 45.76 -24.67 10.03
C LEU A 4 44.75 -23.54 9.74
N PHE A 5 45.28 -22.31 9.76
CA PHE A 5 44.70 -20.99 9.38
C PHE A 5 43.84 -20.30 10.44
N GLY A 6 44.15 -19.09 10.90
CA GLY A 6 45.09 -18.09 10.41
C GLY A 6 44.45 -16.70 10.56
N LEU A 7 44.78 -16.03 11.68
CA LEU A 7 44.82 -14.57 11.92
C LEU A 7 43.97 -13.67 10.99
N LEU A 8 42.81 -13.18 11.48
CA LEU A 8 42.15 -11.99 10.93
C LEU A 8 42.39 -10.79 11.86
N GLY A 9 43.00 -9.75 11.30
CA GLY A 9 43.50 -8.58 11.99
C GLY A 9 42.40 -7.64 12.49
N ALA A 10 42.62 -7.12 13.70
CA ALA A 10 41.90 -6.01 14.28
C ALA A 10 42.42 -4.68 13.73
N LEU A 11 41.51 -3.82 13.24
CA LEU A 11 41.72 -2.37 13.19
C LEU A 11 40.37 -1.66 13.03
N LEU A 12 39.78 -1.19 14.14
CA LEU A 12 38.81 -0.10 14.07
C LEU A 12 39.20 0.94 15.12
N ALA A 13 39.52 2.13 14.62
CA ALA A 13 40.09 3.24 15.35
C ALA A 13 39.06 3.88 16.29
N GLY A 14 39.54 4.34 17.45
CA GLY A 14 38.77 5.01 18.47
C GLY A 14 38.28 6.40 18.06
N LEU A 15 37.05 6.71 18.46
CA LEU A 15 36.55 8.07 18.58
C LEU A 15 36.63 8.47 20.05
N ALA A 16 37.46 9.48 20.31
CA ALA A 16 37.56 10.15 21.60
C ALA A 16 36.30 11.01 21.80
N VAL A 17 35.62 10.84 22.93
CA VAL A 17 34.61 11.78 23.41
C VAL A 17 35.31 12.70 24.40
N ASP A 18 35.54 13.94 23.98
CA ASP A 18 36.11 14.99 24.82
C ASP A 18 35.06 15.45 25.82
N SER A 19 35.42 15.36 27.10
CA SER A 19 34.65 15.90 28.21
C SER A 19 34.84 17.42 28.27
N PHE A 20 33.77 18.19 28.18
CA PHE A 20 33.81 19.60 28.56
C PHE A 20 32.91 19.84 29.78
N ILE A 21 33.56 19.90 30.94
CA ILE A 21 33.03 20.52 32.15
C ILE A 21 33.27 22.03 32.03
N GLY A 22 32.18 22.80 32.02
CA GLY A 22 32.18 24.26 32.16
C GLY A 22 31.20 24.65 33.26
N ASN A 23 31.74 25.25 34.33
CA ASN A 23 31.12 25.50 35.61
C ASN A 23 30.80 27.01 35.76
N MET A 24 29.80 27.30 36.61
CA MET A 24 29.56 28.53 37.39
C MET A 24 28.85 29.76 36.79
N THR A 25 27.60 29.92 37.26
CA THR A 25 27.03 31.07 38.03
C THR A 25 27.40 32.51 37.69
N ASP A 26 26.38 33.30 37.39
CA ASP A 26 26.09 34.68 37.87
C ASP A 26 24.75 35.10 37.22
N LYS A 27 23.80 35.85 37.77
CA LYS A 27 23.47 36.42 39.08
C LYS A 27 22.05 36.96 38.90
N ALA A 28 21.24 36.91 39.95
CA ALA A 28 19.95 37.59 39.96
C ALA A 28 20.15 39.11 39.81
N ASP A 29 19.39 39.72 38.92
CA ASP A 29 18.96 41.10 39.06
C ASP A 29 17.54 41.22 38.51
N ALA A 30 16.65 41.71 39.36
CA ALA A 30 15.25 41.95 39.07
C ALA A 30 15.08 43.47 39.09
N SER A 31 14.76 44.06 37.94
CA SER A 31 14.08 45.35 37.89
C SER A 31 13.36 45.51 36.56
N ASP A 32 12.04 45.72 36.69
CA ASP A 32 11.11 46.43 35.80
C ASP A 32 11.71 47.07 34.54
N ASP A 33 11.19 46.71 33.36
CA ASP A 33 10.53 47.70 32.50
C ASP A 33 9.71 47.03 31.39
N ASP A 34 8.41 47.33 31.40
CA ASP A 34 7.50 47.15 30.28
C ASP A 34 7.91 48.07 29.13
N ALA A 35 8.26 47.50 27.97
CA ALA A 35 7.89 47.98 26.63
C ALA A 35 8.81 47.39 25.55
N ALA A 36 8.22 46.57 24.67
CA ALA A 36 8.69 46.38 23.30
C ALA A 36 8.74 47.73 22.54
N PRO A 37 9.47 47.92 21.42
CA PRO A 37 9.81 46.88 20.44
C PRO A 37 11.21 46.99 19.80
N GLU A 38 11.83 45.85 19.47
CA GLU A 38 12.92 45.81 18.49
C GLU A 38 12.47 45.12 17.20
N ALA A 39 12.79 45.81 16.10
CA ALA A 39 12.64 45.37 14.75
C ALA A 39 13.80 44.46 14.31
N ALA A 40 13.59 43.85 13.14
CA ALA A 40 14.58 43.31 12.22
C ALA A 40 15.09 41.88 12.44
N GLY A 41 14.66 41.02 11.51
CA GLY A 41 15.57 40.25 10.67
C GLY A 41 16.23 39.02 11.28
N ASN A 42 15.84 37.84 10.80
CA ASN A 42 16.87 36.91 10.34
C ASN A 42 16.39 36.08 9.15
N SER A 43 17.21 36.14 8.12
CA SER A 43 17.27 35.29 6.94
C SER A 43 17.76 33.89 7.28
N ASP A 44 17.36 32.94 6.42
CA ASP A 44 18.02 31.67 6.12
C ASP A 44 17.92 30.52 7.15
N ALA A 45 17.16 29.50 6.76
CA ALA A 45 17.51 28.11 7.02
C ALA A 45 17.09 27.25 5.83
N THR A 46 17.98 27.13 4.86
CA THR A 46 18.03 25.99 3.95
C THR A 46 18.16 24.68 4.72
N GLY A 47 17.29 23.71 4.43
CA GLY A 47 17.61 22.29 4.55
C GLY A 47 17.17 21.58 5.84
N THR A 48 16.71 20.34 5.61
CA THR A 48 16.45 19.24 6.55
C THR A 48 15.08 19.24 7.24
N GLY A 49 14.44 18.07 7.21
CA GLY A 49 13.05 17.83 7.55
C GLY A 49 12.64 18.38 8.91
N ALA A 50 11.54 19.13 8.92
CA ALA A 50 10.84 19.50 10.14
C ALA A 50 9.73 18.47 10.37
N ASN A 51 9.95 17.57 11.33
CA ASN A 51 8.91 16.72 11.89
C ASN A 51 7.84 17.60 12.55
N ILE A 52 6.57 17.26 12.34
CA ILE A 52 5.36 17.92 12.89
C ILE A 52 5.34 18.02 14.44
N LEU A 53 6.30 17.42 15.13
CA LEU A 53 6.34 17.27 16.58
C LEU A 53 6.94 18.46 17.37
N ASP A 54 7.52 19.48 16.71
CA ASP A 54 8.19 20.59 17.42
C ASP A 54 7.27 21.77 17.80
N TRP A 55 5.96 21.65 17.56
CA TRP A 55 4.98 22.75 17.74
C TRP A 55 4.16 22.71 19.03
N LEU A 56 4.54 21.87 20.01
CA LEU A 56 3.67 21.49 21.13
C LEU A 56 4.06 22.01 22.52
N ALA A 57 4.89 23.07 22.61
CA ALA A 57 5.36 23.58 23.90
C ALA A 57 4.80 24.95 24.33
N ALA A 58 3.83 25.54 23.62
CA ALA A 58 3.57 26.98 23.78
C ALA A 58 2.15 27.45 24.13
N ASP A 59 1.11 26.61 24.25
CA ASP A 59 -0.20 27.17 24.63
C ASP A 59 -0.89 26.41 25.76
N GLY A 60 -1.27 27.19 26.77
CA GLY A 60 -1.92 26.75 27.98
C GLY A 60 -3.20 27.54 28.14
N ASP A 61 -4.31 26.97 27.68
CA ASP A 61 -5.62 27.57 27.85
C ASP A 61 -6.50 26.79 28.84
N LYS A 62 -7.23 27.53 29.67
CA LYS A 62 -8.06 27.10 30.81
C LYS A 62 -9.42 27.81 30.78
N ASP A 63 -10.23 27.67 29.75
CA ASP A 63 -11.65 28.01 29.86
C ASP A 63 -12.54 27.12 28.99
N GLY A 64 -13.16 26.13 29.63
CA GLY A 64 -14.17 25.33 28.97
C GLY A 64 -15.48 26.11 28.77
N ASP A 65 -15.85 26.34 27.52
CA ASP A 65 -17.24 26.42 27.07
C ASP A 65 -17.41 25.89 25.63
N ALA A 66 -18.64 25.48 25.32
CA ALA A 66 -18.98 24.52 24.26
C ALA A 66 -19.36 25.18 22.92
N TYR A 67 -18.92 24.56 21.83
CA TYR A 67 -19.13 24.95 20.42
C TYR A 67 -20.61 25.07 20.01
N ASP A 68 -20.96 26.20 19.39
CA ASP A 68 -22.22 26.44 18.65
C ASP A 68 -21.90 26.63 17.16
N ALA A 69 -22.36 25.71 16.32
CA ALA A 69 -22.03 25.64 14.89
C ALA A 69 -23.15 26.26 14.05
N ASP A 70 -23.24 27.60 13.98
CA ASP A 70 -23.96 28.31 12.91
C ASP A 70 -23.72 29.84 12.92
N ARG A 71 -22.50 30.29 12.56
CA ARG A 71 -22.32 31.68 12.11
C ARG A 71 -21.24 31.85 11.05
N ILE A 72 -21.70 31.82 9.80
CA ILE A 72 -20.98 32.20 8.60
C ILE A 72 -20.73 33.73 8.61
N GLY A 73 -19.47 34.16 8.41
CA GLY A 73 -19.18 35.48 7.84
C GLY A 73 -18.93 36.65 8.79
N HIS A 74 -17.96 36.54 9.71
CA HIS A 74 -17.15 37.68 10.17
C HIS A 74 -15.73 37.16 10.42
N ALA A 75 -14.74 37.84 9.84
CA ALA A 75 -13.32 37.53 10.03
C ALA A 75 -12.98 37.60 11.53
N HIS A 76 -12.82 36.42 12.15
CA HIS A 76 -12.20 36.27 13.45
C HIS A 76 -10.76 35.79 13.20
N PRO A 77 -9.73 36.51 13.69
CA PRO A 77 -8.34 36.14 13.47
C PRO A 77 -7.90 35.21 14.61
N ASP A 78 -8.50 34.03 14.70
CA ASP A 78 -8.04 33.01 15.64
C ASP A 78 -7.46 31.83 14.85
N PRO A 79 -6.37 31.21 15.34
CA PRO A 79 -5.71 30.12 14.66
C PRO A 79 -6.70 28.96 14.52
N VAL A 80 -6.74 28.36 13.34
CA VAL A 80 -7.30 27.02 13.16
C VAL A 80 -6.70 26.11 14.25
N PRO A 81 -7.49 25.31 14.98
CA PRO A 81 -6.92 24.43 15.99
C PRO A 81 -5.91 23.50 15.32
N ALA A 82 -4.80 23.32 16.02
CA ALA A 82 -3.72 22.45 15.62
C ALA A 82 -4.23 21.02 15.35
N SER A 83 -3.53 20.38 14.42
CA SER A 83 -3.65 19.04 13.83
C SER A 83 -3.79 17.83 14.77
N SER A 84 -4.64 17.87 15.80
CA SER A 84 -4.94 16.73 16.68
C SER A 84 -6.44 16.42 16.85
N ASP A 85 -7.32 17.12 16.14
CA ASP A 85 -8.76 16.83 16.03
C ASP A 85 -9.14 16.16 14.69
N ILE A 86 -8.16 15.55 14.00
CA ILE A 86 -8.50 14.45 13.10
C ILE A 86 -8.80 13.30 14.04
N VAL A 87 -10.09 13.08 14.35
CA VAL A 87 -10.53 11.72 14.65
C VAL A 87 -10.03 10.93 13.45
N GLN A 88 -8.94 10.18 13.64
CA GLN A 88 -8.57 9.10 12.74
C GLN A 88 -9.69 8.11 12.92
N ASP A 89 -10.78 8.36 12.21
CA ASP A 89 -11.90 7.47 12.11
C ASP A 89 -11.31 6.24 11.44
N PRO A 90 -11.12 5.14 12.18
CA PRO A 90 -10.51 3.95 11.63
C PRO A 90 -11.36 3.40 10.49
N ASP A 91 -12.62 3.83 10.34
CA ASP A 91 -13.54 3.42 9.31
C ASP A 91 -13.70 4.50 8.20
N ALA A 92 -12.77 5.46 8.13
CA ALA A 92 -12.78 6.48 7.08
C ALA A 92 -12.30 5.92 5.74
N GLU A 93 -13.06 6.21 4.68
CA GLU A 93 -12.64 6.10 3.29
C GLU A 93 -11.52 7.10 2.96
N LEU A 94 -10.45 6.61 2.35
CA LEU A 94 -9.24 7.32 1.99
C LEU A 94 -8.95 7.15 0.50
N ILE A 95 -8.29 8.15 -0.08
CA ILE A 95 -7.73 8.07 -1.43
C ILE A 95 -6.23 8.32 -1.32
N LEU A 96 -5.43 7.28 -1.55
CA LEU A 96 -3.98 7.31 -1.52
C LEU A 96 -3.43 7.13 -2.93
N GLN A 97 -2.45 7.95 -3.30
CA GLN A 97 -1.86 7.93 -4.63
C GLN A 97 -0.34 8.08 -4.55
N GLY A 98 0.38 7.09 -5.08
CA GLY A 98 1.81 7.10 -5.33
C GLY A 98 2.19 7.81 -6.63
N GLN A 99 3.45 7.70 -7.01
CA GLN A 99 4.09 8.38 -8.13
C GLN A 99 4.92 7.38 -8.96
N ASP A 100 6.17 7.72 -9.31
CA ASP A 100 7.05 6.91 -10.17
C ASP A 100 8.07 6.07 -9.36
N ALA A 101 7.92 5.97 -8.05
CA ALA A 101 8.88 5.31 -7.16
C ALA A 101 8.18 4.20 -6.36
N ASP A 102 8.96 3.29 -5.80
CA ASP A 102 8.44 2.25 -4.93
C ASP A 102 7.80 2.86 -3.66
N GLU A 103 6.51 2.65 -3.47
CA GLU A 103 5.72 3.18 -2.37
C GLU A 103 5.17 2.09 -1.42
N ILE A 104 4.81 2.53 -0.21
CA ILE A 104 4.02 1.74 0.73
C ILE A 104 2.76 2.55 1.04
N LEU A 105 1.62 2.14 0.50
CA LEU A 105 0.32 2.74 0.74
C LEU A 105 -0.52 1.81 1.61
N SER A 106 -1.19 2.37 2.60
CA SER A 106 -2.07 1.60 3.49
C SER A 106 -3.34 2.37 3.78
N GLY A 107 -4.46 1.72 3.50
CA GLY A 107 -5.80 2.08 3.94
C GLY A 107 -6.01 1.88 5.43
N GLN A 108 -7.28 1.89 5.85
CA GLN A 108 -7.78 1.67 7.19
C GLN A 108 -8.92 0.65 7.16
N GLY A 109 -10.04 0.88 7.84
CA GLY A 109 -11.16 -0.06 7.95
C GLY A 109 -12.40 0.36 7.16
N GLY A 110 -12.30 1.43 6.38
CA GLY A 110 -13.35 1.87 5.47
C GLY A 110 -12.94 1.61 4.02
N ASP A 111 -13.91 1.69 3.12
CA ASP A 111 -13.73 1.47 1.68
C ASP A 111 -12.71 2.46 1.10
N ASP A 112 -11.49 2.03 0.81
CA ASP A 112 -10.39 2.88 0.39
C ASP A 112 -10.06 2.76 -1.10
N THR A 113 -9.42 3.79 -1.66
CA THR A 113 -8.81 3.73 -3.00
C THR A 113 -7.31 3.94 -2.90
N LEU A 114 -6.53 2.92 -3.29
CA LEU A 114 -5.07 2.94 -3.31
C LEU A 114 -4.59 2.86 -4.77
N ILE A 115 -3.73 3.78 -5.18
CA ILE A 115 -3.13 3.82 -6.52
C ILE A 115 -1.61 3.89 -6.36
N GLY A 116 -0.89 2.85 -6.74
CA GLY A 116 0.57 2.77 -6.70
C GLY A 116 1.21 3.73 -7.70
N GLY A 117 1.02 3.48 -8.99
CA GLY A 117 1.53 4.34 -10.06
C GLY A 117 2.56 3.61 -10.89
N ALA A 118 3.81 4.03 -10.84
CA ALA A 118 4.93 3.29 -11.40
C ALA A 118 5.96 3.01 -10.31
N GLY A 119 6.69 1.90 -10.42
CA GLY A 119 7.58 1.42 -9.36
C GLY A 119 7.06 0.12 -8.77
N ASP A 120 7.85 -0.52 -7.92
CA ASP A 120 7.44 -1.78 -7.30
C ASP A 120 6.75 -1.46 -5.95
N ASP A 121 5.41 -1.41 -5.94
CA ASP A 121 4.62 -0.87 -4.83
C ASP A 121 4.13 -1.92 -3.82
N GLN A 122 3.87 -1.49 -2.58
CA GLN A 122 3.18 -2.27 -1.56
C GLN A 122 1.89 -1.57 -1.14
N LEU A 123 0.76 -2.21 -1.42
CA LEU A 123 -0.58 -1.64 -1.25
C LEU A 123 -1.40 -2.52 -0.30
N MET A 124 -1.97 -1.92 0.74
CA MET A 124 -2.69 -2.62 1.81
C MET A 124 -4.04 -1.96 2.08
N GLY A 125 -5.14 -2.52 1.57
CA GLY A 125 -6.50 -2.02 1.81
C GLY A 125 -6.90 -2.14 3.29
N ARG A 126 -6.74 -3.35 3.82
CA ARG A 126 -7.01 -3.85 5.18
C ARG A 126 -8.47 -4.19 5.45
N GLY A 127 -9.39 -3.25 5.45
CA GLY A 127 -10.76 -3.53 5.83
C GLY A 127 -11.71 -2.53 5.20
N GLY A 128 -12.91 -2.98 4.88
CA GLY A 128 -13.79 -2.25 3.98
C GLY A 128 -13.69 -2.83 2.57
N ASP A 129 -14.57 -2.39 1.68
CA ASP A 129 -14.56 -2.84 0.29
C ASP A 129 -13.60 -1.92 -0.51
N ASP A 130 -12.37 -2.37 -0.72
CA ASP A 130 -11.26 -1.55 -1.21
C ASP A 130 -11.07 -1.62 -2.74
N ALA A 131 -10.54 -0.54 -3.32
CA ALA A 131 -10.09 -0.47 -4.71
C ALA A 131 -8.58 -0.22 -4.77
N VAL A 132 -7.81 -1.25 -5.15
CA VAL A 132 -6.35 -1.22 -5.16
C VAL A 132 -5.82 -1.38 -6.59
N LEU A 133 -5.01 -0.43 -7.04
CA LEU A 133 -4.39 -0.42 -8.37
C LEU A 133 -2.86 -0.30 -8.21
N GLY A 134 -2.12 -1.33 -8.63
CA GLY A 134 -0.65 -1.37 -8.68
C GLY A 134 -0.09 -0.35 -9.68
N GLY A 135 -0.16 -0.69 -10.96
CA GLY A 135 0.20 0.19 -12.06
C GLY A 135 1.31 -0.41 -12.93
N GLU A 136 2.43 0.28 -13.06
CA GLU A 136 3.64 -0.25 -13.73
C GLU A 136 4.66 -0.70 -12.67
N GLY A 137 5.26 -1.87 -12.81
CA GLY A 137 6.23 -2.40 -11.84
C GLY A 137 5.77 -3.74 -11.29
N ASP A 138 6.63 -4.39 -10.51
CA ASP A 138 6.29 -5.65 -9.86
C ASP A 138 5.63 -5.34 -8.49
N ASP A 139 4.30 -5.35 -8.42
CA ASP A 139 3.54 -4.86 -7.26
C ASP A 139 3.12 -5.95 -6.26
N LEU A 140 2.93 -5.56 -5.01
CA LEU A 140 2.33 -6.36 -3.93
C LEU A 140 1.06 -5.69 -3.43
N ALA A 141 -0.10 -6.29 -3.68
CA ALA A 141 -1.39 -5.77 -3.25
C ALA A 141 -2.16 -6.76 -2.35
N HIS A 142 -2.68 -6.24 -1.24
CA HIS A 142 -3.56 -6.95 -0.31
C HIS A 142 -4.89 -6.20 -0.17
N GLY A 143 -6.00 -6.89 -0.39
CA GLY A 143 -7.36 -6.38 -0.14
C GLY A 143 -7.63 -6.32 1.35
N GLY A 144 -7.75 -7.49 1.98
CA GLY A 144 -7.99 -7.60 3.41
C GLY A 144 -9.41 -8.09 3.67
N ALA A 145 -10.15 -7.42 4.55
CA ALA A 145 -11.51 -7.82 4.88
C ALA A 145 -12.53 -6.96 4.15
N GLY A 146 -13.30 -7.54 3.24
CA GLY A 146 -14.28 -6.82 2.43
C GLY A 146 -14.39 -7.46 1.05
N ALA A 147 -15.27 -6.93 0.22
CA ALA A 147 -15.34 -7.32 -1.18
C ALA A 147 -14.44 -6.38 -2.00
N ASP A 148 -13.20 -6.78 -2.23
CA ASP A 148 -12.16 -5.92 -2.76
C ASP A 148 -12.01 -6.04 -4.28
N THR A 149 -11.48 -4.99 -4.90
CA THR A 149 -11.06 -4.98 -6.30
C THR A 149 -9.59 -4.64 -6.41
N LEU A 150 -8.78 -5.62 -6.79
CA LEU A 150 -7.34 -5.50 -6.96
C LEU A 150 -6.96 -5.59 -8.45
N GLN A 151 -6.11 -4.69 -8.90
CA GLN A 151 -5.52 -4.72 -10.24
C GLN A 151 -4.01 -4.52 -10.16
N GLY A 152 -3.23 -5.48 -10.66
CA GLY A 152 -1.76 -5.42 -10.72
C GLY A 152 -1.30 -4.41 -11.76
N GLY A 153 -1.55 -4.69 -13.03
CA GLY A 153 -1.24 -3.79 -14.13
C GLY A 153 -0.19 -4.37 -15.05
N ALA A 154 1.01 -3.80 -15.06
CA ALA A 154 2.11 -4.27 -15.90
C ALA A 154 3.33 -4.59 -15.04
N GLY A 155 3.83 -5.81 -15.11
CA GLY A 155 4.87 -6.32 -14.23
C GLY A 155 4.46 -7.70 -13.72
N ASN A 156 5.23 -8.28 -12.81
CA ASN A 156 4.90 -9.56 -12.19
C ASN A 156 4.33 -9.28 -10.81
N ASP A 157 3.01 -9.30 -10.71
CA ASP A 157 2.30 -8.81 -9.53
C ASP A 157 1.92 -9.96 -8.59
N LEU A 158 1.85 -9.66 -7.29
CA LEU A 158 1.26 -10.54 -6.28
C LEU A 158 0.02 -9.86 -5.67
N LEU A 159 -1.16 -10.40 -6.00
CA LEU A 159 -2.45 -9.90 -5.54
C LEU A 159 -3.10 -10.90 -4.58
N THR A 160 -3.53 -10.42 -3.41
CA THR A 160 -4.18 -11.24 -2.37
C THR A 160 -5.50 -10.60 -1.95
N GLY A 161 -6.63 -11.30 -2.15
CA GLY A 161 -7.97 -10.86 -1.74
C GLY A 161 -8.16 -10.91 -0.23
N GLU A 162 -7.99 -12.09 0.36
CA GLU A 162 -8.18 -12.40 1.79
C GLU A 162 -9.63 -12.78 2.16
N ASP A 163 -10.36 -11.95 2.91
CA ASP A 163 -11.70 -12.29 3.40
C ASP A 163 -12.77 -11.52 2.60
N GLY A 164 -13.56 -12.19 1.77
CA GLY A 164 -14.71 -11.61 1.09
C GLY A 164 -14.83 -12.05 -0.37
N ASP A 165 -15.85 -11.57 -1.07
CA ASP A 165 -16.05 -11.94 -2.48
C ASP A 165 -15.23 -10.97 -3.36
N ASP A 166 -14.01 -11.36 -3.70
CA ASP A 166 -13.01 -10.45 -4.28
C ASP A 166 -12.92 -10.52 -5.81
N LYS A 167 -12.38 -9.45 -6.40
CA LYS A 167 -12.01 -9.40 -7.80
C LYS A 167 -10.54 -9.03 -7.98
N LEU A 168 -9.76 -9.96 -8.51
CA LEU A 168 -8.33 -9.79 -8.76
C LEU A 168 -8.05 -9.84 -10.27
N VAL A 169 -7.27 -8.87 -10.76
CA VAL A 169 -6.83 -8.78 -12.17
C VAL A 169 -5.32 -8.58 -12.22
N GLY A 170 -4.56 -9.58 -12.69
CA GLY A 170 -3.10 -9.52 -12.82
C GLY A 170 -2.70 -8.45 -13.83
N GLY A 171 -3.00 -8.70 -15.11
CA GLY A 171 -2.75 -7.75 -16.18
C GLY A 171 -1.72 -8.29 -17.16
N ALA A 172 -0.54 -7.70 -17.21
CA ALA A 172 0.52 -8.10 -18.13
C ALA A 172 1.79 -8.45 -17.37
N GLY A 173 2.27 -9.68 -17.51
CA GLY A 173 3.44 -10.22 -16.85
C GLY A 173 3.10 -11.58 -16.24
N ALA A 174 3.99 -12.13 -15.42
CA ALA A 174 3.74 -13.42 -14.79
C ALA A 174 3.20 -13.21 -13.37
N ASP A 175 1.88 -13.19 -13.24
CA ASP A 175 1.20 -12.75 -12.03
C ASP A 175 0.85 -13.91 -11.09
N THR A 176 0.72 -13.60 -9.80
CA THR A 176 0.21 -14.53 -8.79
C THR A 176 -1.01 -13.91 -8.11
N LEU A 177 -2.17 -14.56 -8.26
CA LEU A 177 -3.45 -14.12 -7.70
C LEU A 177 -3.95 -15.14 -6.68
N LEU A 178 -4.28 -14.68 -5.48
CA LEU A 178 -4.75 -15.49 -4.35
C LEU A 178 -6.10 -14.93 -3.87
N GLY A 179 -7.21 -15.63 -4.10
CA GLY A 179 -8.55 -15.22 -3.66
C GLY A 179 -8.74 -15.33 -2.14
N HIS A 180 -8.43 -16.52 -1.60
CA HIS A 180 -8.62 -16.92 -0.20
C HIS A 180 -10.05 -17.30 0.17
N GLU A 181 -10.79 -16.52 0.95
CA GLU A 181 -12.10 -16.90 1.49
C GLU A 181 -13.19 -16.08 0.82
N GLY A 182 -14.10 -16.72 0.08
CA GLY A 182 -15.21 -16.02 -0.58
C GLY A 182 -15.46 -16.55 -1.97
N ALA A 183 -16.44 -16.00 -2.67
CA ALA A 183 -16.68 -16.34 -4.06
C ALA A 183 -15.93 -15.37 -4.98
N ASP A 184 -14.71 -15.74 -5.36
CA ASP A 184 -13.76 -14.83 -5.98
C ASP A 184 -13.79 -14.86 -7.50
N SER A 185 -13.34 -13.77 -8.12
CA SER A 185 -13.14 -13.65 -9.57
C SER A 185 -11.70 -13.25 -9.89
N LEU A 186 -10.92 -14.20 -10.38
CA LEU A 186 -9.50 -14.04 -10.69
C LEU A 186 -9.26 -14.05 -12.21
N PHE A 187 -8.54 -13.05 -12.71
CA PHE A 187 -8.16 -12.92 -14.12
C PHE A 187 -6.64 -12.73 -14.23
N GLY A 188 -5.91 -13.69 -14.79
CA GLY A 188 -4.45 -13.61 -14.96
C GLY A 188 -4.06 -12.52 -15.95
N GLY A 189 -4.54 -12.65 -17.19
CA GLY A 189 -4.31 -11.66 -18.23
C GLY A 189 -3.32 -12.19 -19.25
N ALA A 190 -2.17 -11.54 -19.40
CA ALA A 190 -1.16 -11.94 -20.37
C ALA A 190 0.15 -12.29 -19.68
N GLY A 191 0.61 -13.53 -19.84
CA GLY A 191 1.85 -14.04 -19.30
C GLY A 191 1.65 -15.45 -18.78
N SER A 192 2.52 -15.91 -17.88
CA SER A 192 2.35 -17.24 -17.29
C SER A 192 1.94 -17.07 -15.84
N ASP A 193 0.63 -17.17 -15.61
CA ASP A 193 0.02 -16.75 -14.36
C ASP A 193 -0.25 -17.93 -13.42
N THR A 194 -0.33 -17.62 -12.13
CA THR A 194 -0.69 -18.55 -11.06
C THR A 194 -1.93 -18.02 -10.35
N LEU A 195 -3.06 -18.70 -10.51
CA LEU A 195 -4.34 -18.31 -9.89
C LEU A 195 -4.78 -19.36 -8.88
N ILE A 196 -5.07 -18.95 -7.65
CA ILE A 196 -5.61 -19.80 -6.58
C ILE A 196 -6.89 -19.16 -6.06
N GLY A 197 -8.04 -19.81 -6.25
CA GLY A 197 -9.33 -19.36 -5.72
C GLY A 197 -9.35 -19.44 -4.20
N GLY A 198 -9.39 -20.65 -3.65
CA GLY A 198 -9.31 -20.88 -2.22
C GLY A 198 -10.56 -21.58 -1.69
N ASN A 199 -11.31 -20.94 -0.82
CA ASN A 199 -12.56 -21.44 -0.28
C ASN A 199 -13.71 -20.62 -0.84
N GLY A 200 -14.69 -21.28 -1.44
CA GLY A 200 -15.88 -20.64 -2.00
C GLY A 200 -16.10 -21.09 -3.42
N ASN A 201 -16.98 -20.44 -4.16
CA ASN A 201 -17.26 -20.84 -5.54
C ASN A 201 -16.58 -19.83 -6.46
N ASP A 202 -15.42 -20.20 -6.99
CA ASP A 202 -14.51 -19.25 -7.62
C ASP A 202 -14.59 -19.29 -9.14
N GLY A 203 -14.35 -18.14 -9.77
CA GLY A 203 -14.19 -17.98 -11.20
C GLY A 203 -12.75 -17.61 -11.55
N LEU A 204 -12.03 -18.52 -12.21
CA LEU A 204 -10.63 -18.32 -12.60
C LEU A 204 -10.50 -18.31 -14.13
N ILE A 205 -9.86 -17.28 -14.67
CA ILE A 205 -9.50 -17.17 -16.08
C ILE A 205 -8.00 -16.90 -16.19
N GLY A 206 -7.25 -17.82 -16.80
CA GLY A 206 -5.81 -17.69 -17.02
C GLY A 206 -5.51 -16.56 -18.00
N GLY A 207 -5.86 -16.76 -19.27
CA GLY A 207 -5.75 -15.73 -20.30
C GLY A 207 -4.78 -16.16 -21.39
N ASP A 208 -3.82 -15.29 -21.73
CA ASP A 208 -2.79 -15.58 -22.72
C ASP A 208 -1.53 -16.10 -22.03
N GLY A 209 -1.08 -17.31 -22.36
CA GLY A 209 0.20 -17.88 -21.92
C GLY A 209 0.00 -19.20 -21.19
N ASP A 210 1.08 -19.77 -20.63
CA ASP A 210 1.00 -21.09 -20.00
C ASP A 210 0.67 -20.91 -18.51
N ASP A 211 -0.60 -21.13 -18.13
CA ASP A 211 -1.10 -20.79 -16.80
C ASP A 211 -1.28 -21.99 -15.85
N TRP A 212 -1.26 -21.72 -14.55
CA TRP A 212 -1.62 -22.68 -13.50
C TRP A 212 -2.79 -22.15 -12.67
N LEU A 213 -3.92 -22.86 -12.72
CA LEU A 213 -5.16 -22.49 -12.03
C LEU A 213 -5.53 -23.58 -11.02
N ALA A 214 -5.82 -23.18 -9.78
CA ALA A 214 -6.37 -24.04 -8.73
C ALA A 214 -7.63 -23.43 -8.13
N GLY A 215 -8.78 -24.12 -8.26
CA GLY A 215 -10.07 -23.67 -7.72
C GLY A 215 -10.06 -23.71 -6.19
N GLY A 216 -9.88 -24.90 -5.63
CA GLY A 216 -9.71 -25.06 -4.18
C GLY A 216 -10.85 -25.86 -3.59
N SER A 217 -11.69 -25.25 -2.76
CA SER A 217 -12.87 -25.91 -2.21
C SER A 217 -14.13 -25.14 -2.53
N GLY A 218 -15.17 -25.84 -2.98
CA GLY A 218 -16.40 -25.25 -3.48
C GLY A 218 -16.62 -25.66 -4.94
N ASP A 219 -17.69 -25.16 -5.56
CA ASP A 219 -18.02 -25.50 -6.95
C ASP A 219 -17.41 -24.43 -7.88
N ASP A 220 -16.24 -24.72 -8.45
CA ASP A 220 -15.43 -23.72 -9.16
C ASP A 220 -15.58 -23.74 -10.69
N SER A 221 -15.24 -22.63 -11.34
CA SER A 221 -15.20 -22.49 -12.80
C SER A 221 -13.83 -21.99 -13.27
N LEU A 222 -13.07 -22.85 -13.93
CA LEU A 222 -11.70 -22.57 -14.39
C LEU A 222 -11.64 -22.57 -15.93
N THR A 223 -11.08 -21.52 -16.52
CA THR A 223 -10.82 -21.40 -17.96
C THR A 223 -9.36 -21.05 -18.21
N GLY A 224 -8.64 -21.88 -18.98
CA GLY A 224 -7.22 -21.63 -19.29
C GLY A 224 -7.00 -20.60 -20.41
N ASP A 225 -7.92 -20.54 -21.39
CA ASP A 225 -7.78 -19.75 -22.61
C ASP A 225 -6.54 -20.12 -23.47
N LEU A 226 -5.69 -19.17 -23.88
CA LEU A 226 -4.66 -19.36 -24.89
C LEU A 226 -3.34 -19.85 -24.27
N GLY A 227 -3.15 -21.17 -24.22
CA GLY A 227 -1.82 -21.68 -23.86
C GLY A 227 -1.77 -23.16 -23.62
N SER A 228 -0.74 -23.59 -22.89
CA SER A 228 -0.61 -24.92 -22.33
C SER A 228 -0.88 -24.89 -20.83
N ASP A 229 -2.15 -24.90 -20.47
CA ASP A 229 -2.59 -24.61 -19.11
C ASP A 229 -2.69 -25.86 -18.25
N THR A 230 -2.54 -25.67 -16.93
CA THR A 230 -2.79 -26.68 -15.92
C THR A 230 -3.94 -26.22 -15.03
N LEU A 231 -5.04 -26.95 -15.04
CA LEU A 231 -6.24 -26.64 -14.26
C LEU A 231 -6.48 -27.74 -13.22
N ASP A 232 -6.60 -27.36 -11.95
CA ASP A 232 -7.00 -28.22 -10.83
C ASP A 232 -8.25 -27.64 -10.15
N GLY A 233 -9.40 -28.31 -10.30
CA GLY A 233 -10.65 -27.86 -9.66
C GLY A 233 -10.63 -28.03 -8.14
N GLY A 234 -9.82 -28.95 -7.61
CA GLY A 234 -9.84 -29.24 -6.18
C GLY A 234 -11.09 -30.02 -5.74
N ALA A 235 -11.78 -29.51 -4.72
CA ALA A 235 -12.86 -30.19 -4.03
C ALA A 235 -14.22 -29.54 -4.29
N GLY A 236 -15.04 -30.17 -5.12
CA GLY A 236 -16.42 -29.77 -5.35
C GLY A 236 -16.93 -30.31 -6.67
N ASN A 237 -17.91 -29.63 -7.27
CA ASN A 237 -18.41 -29.91 -8.61
C ASN A 237 -17.92 -28.87 -9.60
N ASP A 238 -16.71 -29.07 -10.08
CA ASP A 238 -16.00 -28.04 -10.84
C ASP A 238 -16.27 -28.12 -12.35
N VAL A 239 -16.15 -26.98 -13.02
CA VAL A 239 -16.18 -26.83 -14.47
C VAL A 239 -14.82 -26.37 -14.95
N LEU A 240 -14.12 -27.23 -15.70
CA LEU A 240 -12.81 -26.92 -16.26
C LEU A 240 -12.89 -26.83 -17.80
N ASP A 241 -12.49 -25.68 -18.34
CA ASP A 241 -12.39 -25.42 -19.78
C ASP A 241 -10.94 -25.13 -20.18
N GLY A 242 -10.21 -26.18 -20.57
CA GLY A 242 -8.84 -26.08 -21.09
C GLY A 242 -8.76 -25.89 -22.61
N ARG A 243 -9.80 -25.34 -23.26
CA ARG A 243 -9.78 -25.14 -24.71
C ARG A 243 -8.87 -23.97 -25.07
N ASN A 244 -7.83 -24.26 -25.85
CA ASN A 244 -7.04 -23.24 -26.50
C ASN A 244 -7.87 -22.53 -27.60
N VAL A 245 -8.37 -21.33 -27.30
CA VAL A 245 -9.29 -20.59 -28.19
C VAL A 245 -8.56 -19.87 -29.32
N GLN A 246 -7.52 -20.47 -29.90
CA GLN A 246 -6.96 -19.96 -31.14
C GLN A 246 -7.92 -20.33 -32.28
N SER A 247 -8.82 -19.40 -32.61
CA SER A 247 -9.82 -19.56 -33.67
C SER A 247 -9.18 -20.20 -34.91
N ALA A 248 -9.51 -21.47 -35.15
CA ALA A 248 -9.16 -22.17 -36.37
C ALA A 248 -9.93 -21.50 -37.50
N PHE A 249 -9.34 -20.47 -38.12
CA PHE A 249 -9.70 -20.13 -39.48
C PHE A 249 -9.16 -21.26 -40.35
N PRO A 250 -10.00 -22.15 -40.93
CA PRO A 250 -9.51 -22.94 -42.03
C PRO A 250 -9.11 -21.93 -43.11
N GLU A 251 -7.82 -21.87 -43.45
CA GLU A 251 -7.40 -21.26 -44.71
C GLU A 251 -8.22 -21.95 -45.80
N MET A 252 -9.27 -21.26 -46.26
CA MET A 252 -9.98 -21.63 -47.47
C MET A 252 -8.99 -21.38 -48.59
N ASP A 253 -8.19 -22.39 -48.88
CA ASP A 253 -7.29 -22.45 -50.02
C ASP A 253 -8.17 -22.38 -51.28
N PHE A 254 -8.47 -21.16 -51.71
CA PHE A 254 -9.11 -20.89 -52.98
C PHE A 254 -8.07 -21.20 -54.07
N MET A 255 -7.91 -22.49 -54.37
CA MET A 255 -7.20 -22.92 -55.57
C MET A 255 -7.93 -22.35 -56.79
N ASN A 256 -7.21 -21.47 -57.50
CA ASN A 256 -7.54 -20.94 -58.84
C ASN A 256 -7.60 -22.04 -59.91
#